data_AF-A0A956DZA6-F1
#
_entry.id   AF-A0A956DZA6-F1
#
_cell.length_a   1.000
_cell.length_b   1.000
_cell.length_c   1.000
_cell.angle_alpha   90.00
_cell.angle_beta   90.00
_cell.angle_gamma   90.00
#
_symmetry.space_group_name_H-M   'P 1'
#
loop_
_entity.id
_entity.type
_entity.pdbx_description
1 polymer ?
#
loop_
_entity_poly.entity_id
_entity_poly.type
_entity_poly.pdbx_seq_one_letter_code
_entity_poly.pdbx_strand_id
1 'polypeptide(L)'
;MEALVDGDYASFANLAGDVLTSTGQRYTPLRVKRIRSFNSAIPGGSETSLLPAPKLVAERQLYAVTSAPVQLEGLSWTPPEKSKAFEVSVTGPDLSYTVETSKPELSSAPVALTPGRYQTRVSAIDGFGHRGIASQPLAIRVVGVDLPPGAFIDRRGVIRLGESQAMHFTAAEGLRLTLGARRPYRNAQAAIGLLGGSTTYVHLRLPQTNELLTTKISPRGIIAKVRLTPRLASWPKDDVNVRVTLENTDGGEVPNFIRPKLSATLGIDPLALEWRREGGAYVAKVPKPDGPGPWVVRVQVDDQYGIELGRDVLEIIESRARTAKK
;
A
#
# COMPACT_ATOMS: atom_id res chain seq x y z
N MET A 1 25.07 30.65 7.52
CA MET A 1 25.94 31.32 6.53
C MET A 1 26.33 30.28 5.51
N GLU A 2 26.34 30.64 4.23
CA GLU A 2 26.92 29.83 3.16
C GLU A 2 28.05 30.65 2.53
N ALA A 3 29.17 30.02 2.21
CA ALA A 3 30.33 30.67 1.60
C ALA A 3 30.75 29.88 0.36
N LEU A 4 31.01 30.57 -0.72
CA LEU A 4 31.48 30.01 -1.97
C LEU A 4 32.73 30.77 -2.41
N VAL A 5 33.76 30.04 -2.82
CA VAL A 5 35.03 30.59 -3.31
C VAL A 5 35.40 29.85 -4.58
N ASP A 6 35.57 30.60 -5.67
CA ASP A 6 35.99 30.08 -6.97
C ASP A 6 36.95 31.09 -7.62
N GLY A 7 38.24 30.74 -7.68
CA GLY A 7 39.28 31.60 -8.23
C GLY A 7 39.38 32.96 -7.52
N ASP A 8 39.19 34.05 -8.27
CA ASP A 8 39.19 35.42 -7.74
C ASP A 8 37.82 35.88 -7.22
N TYR A 9 36.81 35.00 -7.24
CA TYR A 9 35.47 35.27 -6.74
C TYR A 9 35.25 34.62 -5.37
N ALA A 10 34.77 35.40 -4.41
CA ALA A 10 34.33 34.90 -3.11
C ALA A 10 32.99 35.51 -2.74
N SER A 11 32.08 34.73 -2.20
CA SER A 11 30.75 35.22 -1.87
C SER A 11 30.18 34.56 -0.62
N PHE A 12 29.43 35.35 0.14
CA PHE A 12 28.88 34.95 1.42
C PHE A 12 27.38 35.26 1.41
N ALA A 13 26.56 34.26 1.73
CA ALA A 13 25.13 34.41 1.87
C ALA A 13 24.73 34.36 3.35
N ASN A 14 23.99 35.38 3.80
CA ASN A 14 23.34 35.36 5.10
C ASN A 14 21.89 34.85 4.95
N LEU A 15 21.68 33.56 5.22
CA LEU A 15 20.34 32.95 5.23
C LEU A 15 19.52 33.34 6.47
N ALA A 16 20.18 33.45 7.64
CA ALA A 16 19.60 33.80 8.92
C ALA A 16 20.69 34.20 9.95
N GLY A 17 20.30 35.01 10.93
CA GLY A 17 21.16 35.45 12.04
C GLY A 17 22.08 36.62 11.68
N ASP A 18 23.04 36.88 12.57
CA ASP A 18 24.02 37.94 12.41
C ASP A 18 25.28 37.38 11.72
N VAL A 19 25.55 37.88 10.52
CA VAL A 19 26.74 37.52 9.75
C VAL A 19 27.57 38.77 9.54
N LEU A 20 28.85 38.71 9.91
CA LEU A 20 29.83 39.74 9.59
C LEU A 20 30.71 39.24 8.44
N THR A 21 30.96 40.10 7.47
CA THR A 21 31.95 39.89 6.41
C THR A 21 33.09 40.88 6.59
N SER A 22 34.33 40.50 6.28
CA SER A 22 35.48 41.41 6.37
C SER A 22 36.22 41.49 5.05
N THR A 23 36.62 42.70 4.67
CA THR A 23 37.66 42.95 3.69
C THR A 23 38.78 43.73 4.37
N GLY A 24 39.93 43.07 4.58
CA GLY A 24 41.00 43.61 5.42
C GLY A 24 40.63 43.65 6.90
N GLN A 25 40.76 44.82 7.55
CA GLN A 25 40.55 44.99 8.99
C GLN A 25 39.14 45.46 9.39
N ARG A 26 38.21 45.62 8.44
CA ARG A 26 36.86 46.16 8.72
C ARG A 26 35.78 45.11 8.55
N TYR A 27 35.13 44.76 9.65
CA TYR A 27 33.92 43.94 9.65
C TYR A 27 32.71 44.79 9.29
N THR A 28 31.87 44.26 8.40
CA THR A 28 30.60 44.87 8.01
C THR A 28 29.48 43.84 8.13
N PRO A 29 28.35 44.19 8.76
CA PRO A 29 27.22 43.27 8.84
C PRO A 29 26.61 43.03 7.47
N LEU A 30 26.37 41.76 7.16
CA LEU A 30 25.61 41.31 6.01
C LEU A 30 24.17 41.08 6.46
N ARG A 31 23.21 41.82 5.90
CA ARG A 31 21.80 41.70 6.29
C ARG A 31 21.26 40.31 5.91
N VAL A 32 20.30 39.81 6.68
CA VAL A 32 19.59 38.56 6.39
C VAL A 32 18.97 38.61 4.99
N LYS A 33 19.04 37.48 4.28
CA LYS A 33 18.63 37.30 2.88
C LYS A 33 19.42 38.09 1.84
N ARG A 34 20.67 38.44 2.15
CA ARG A 34 21.60 39.08 1.21
C ARG A 34 22.80 38.19 0.94
N ILE A 35 23.34 38.33 -0.26
CA ILE A 35 24.65 37.83 -0.65
C ILE A 35 25.58 39.03 -0.71
N ARG A 36 26.81 38.87 -0.24
CA ARG A 36 27.90 39.79 -0.56
C ARG A 36 28.98 39.03 -1.33
N SER A 37 29.30 39.53 -2.51
CA SER A 37 30.29 38.94 -3.41
C SER A 37 31.47 39.87 -3.58
N PHE A 38 32.67 39.32 -3.65
CA PHE A 38 33.95 40.00 -3.80
C PHE A 38 34.66 39.45 -5.02
N ASN A 39 35.32 40.32 -5.78
CA ASN A 39 36.31 39.93 -6.78
C ASN A 39 37.34 41.03 -6.97
N SER A 40 38.34 40.77 -7.84
CA SER A 40 39.40 41.71 -8.17
C SER A 40 38.87 43.06 -8.68
N ALA A 41 37.74 43.08 -9.38
CA ALA A 41 37.09 44.28 -9.91
C ALA A 41 36.26 45.05 -8.85
N ILE A 42 35.77 44.38 -7.81
CA ILE A 42 34.94 44.96 -6.75
C ILE A 42 35.51 44.54 -5.38
N PRO A 43 36.68 45.08 -4.96
CA PRO A 43 37.33 44.69 -3.70
C PRO A 43 36.51 45.04 -2.47
N GLY A 44 35.64 46.07 -2.56
CA GLY A 44 34.71 46.46 -1.49
C GLY A 44 33.51 45.52 -1.33
N GLY A 45 33.33 44.60 -2.27
CA GLY A 45 32.18 43.72 -2.38
C GLY A 45 30.93 44.41 -2.94
N SER A 46 30.06 43.62 -3.57
CA SER A 46 28.73 44.04 -4.01
C SER A 46 27.68 43.21 -3.28
N GLU A 47 26.60 43.86 -2.84
CA GLU A 47 25.49 43.17 -2.20
C GLU A 47 24.27 43.01 -3.11
N THR A 48 23.80 41.78 -3.19
CA THR A 48 22.56 41.43 -3.90
C THR A 48 21.59 40.73 -2.95
N SER A 49 20.30 40.71 -3.32
CA SER A 49 19.31 39.91 -2.60
C SER A 49 19.40 38.46 -3.04
N LEU A 50 19.17 37.53 -2.11
CA LEU A 50 18.93 36.12 -2.46
C LEU A 50 17.76 36.01 -3.43
N LEU A 51 17.79 34.97 -4.27
CA LEU A 51 16.64 34.63 -5.11
C LEU A 51 15.39 34.42 -4.23
N PRO A 52 14.21 34.94 -4.66
CA PRO A 52 12.98 34.75 -3.94
C PRO A 52 12.55 33.27 -3.95
N ALA A 53 11.62 32.91 -3.06
CA ALA A 53 11.16 31.55 -2.93
C ALA A 53 10.37 31.06 -4.17
N PRO A 54 10.69 29.88 -4.73
CA PRO A 54 9.86 29.25 -5.75
C PRO A 54 8.44 28.96 -5.24
N LYS A 55 7.45 29.02 -6.14
CA LYS A 55 6.08 28.61 -5.84
C LYS A 55 5.92 27.13 -6.14
N LEU A 56 6.07 26.29 -5.13
CA LEU A 56 5.95 24.84 -5.23
C LEU A 56 4.49 24.38 -5.25
N VAL A 57 4.17 23.49 -6.19
CA VAL A 57 2.90 22.77 -6.29
C VAL A 57 3.15 21.27 -6.51
N ALA A 58 2.16 20.45 -6.20
CA ALA A 58 2.18 19.03 -6.57
C ALA A 58 0.86 18.67 -7.25
N GLU A 59 0.93 17.77 -8.22
CA GLU A 59 -0.24 17.12 -8.81
C GLU A 59 -1.00 16.28 -7.77
N ARG A 60 -0.27 15.74 -6.79
CA ARG A 60 -0.80 14.87 -5.75
C ARG A 60 -0.09 15.11 -4.42
N GLN A 61 -0.83 15.13 -3.32
CA GLN A 61 -0.32 15.21 -1.96
C GLN A 61 -0.72 14.00 -1.13
N LEU A 62 -1.59 13.12 -1.64
CA LEU A 62 -2.08 11.93 -0.95
C LEU A 62 -1.81 10.66 -1.78
N TYR A 63 -1.01 9.76 -1.21
CA TYR A 63 -0.62 8.48 -1.82
C TYR A 63 -1.09 7.32 -0.95
N ALA A 64 -1.28 6.15 -1.57
CA ALA A 64 -1.54 4.89 -0.87
C ALA A 64 -0.39 3.90 -1.14
N VAL A 65 0.01 3.19 -0.10
CA VAL A 65 0.97 2.09 -0.15
C VAL A 65 0.30 0.84 0.40
N THR A 66 0.39 -0.24 -0.36
CA THR A 66 -0.23 -1.52 -0.03
C THR A 66 0.81 -2.58 0.34
N SER A 67 1.92 -2.63 -0.39
CA SER A 67 3.00 -3.60 -0.16
C SER A 67 4.40 -3.07 -0.48
N ALA A 68 4.51 -2.11 -1.40
CA ALA A 68 5.78 -1.50 -1.80
C ALA A 68 5.75 0.02 -1.56
N PRO A 69 6.87 0.62 -1.13
CA PRO A 69 7.01 2.07 -1.03
C PRO A 69 6.63 2.78 -2.35
N VAL A 70 6.09 3.99 -2.24
CA VAL A 70 5.68 4.81 -3.39
C VAL A 70 6.78 5.80 -3.76
N GLN A 71 6.98 6.05 -5.06
CA GLN A 71 7.84 7.14 -5.51
C GLN A 71 7.08 8.47 -5.49
N LEU A 72 7.76 9.53 -5.06
CA LEU A 72 7.21 10.87 -5.14
C LEU A 72 7.27 11.38 -6.58
N GLU A 73 6.15 11.82 -7.12
CA GLU A 73 5.99 12.23 -8.52
C GLU A 73 5.13 13.49 -8.65
N GLY A 74 5.24 14.17 -9.80
CA GLY A 74 4.35 15.29 -10.15
C GLY A 74 4.59 16.56 -9.33
N LEU A 75 5.84 16.85 -8.94
CA LEU A 75 6.21 18.13 -8.34
C LEU A 75 6.60 19.12 -9.42
N SER A 76 6.12 20.36 -9.32
CA SER A 76 6.54 21.45 -10.19
C SER A 76 6.55 22.79 -9.46
N TRP A 77 7.29 23.76 -9.98
CA TRP A 77 7.38 25.08 -9.37
C TRP A 77 7.57 26.21 -10.37
N THR A 78 7.15 27.41 -9.99
CA THR A 78 7.47 28.63 -10.76
C THR A 78 8.89 29.09 -10.42
N PRO A 79 9.83 29.10 -11.39
CA PRO A 79 11.21 29.49 -11.15
C PRO A 79 11.33 31.01 -10.98
N PRO A 80 12.11 31.50 -9.99
CA PRO A 80 12.52 32.90 -9.93
C PRO A 80 13.36 33.30 -11.16
N GLU A 81 13.30 34.59 -11.54
CA GLU A 81 14.24 35.14 -12.51
C GLU A 81 15.70 34.86 -12.08
N LYS A 82 16.57 34.60 -13.06
CA LYS A 82 18.01 34.34 -12.87
C LYS A 82 18.37 33.04 -12.13
N SER A 83 17.40 32.18 -11.82
CA SER A 83 17.68 30.82 -11.35
C SER A 83 18.36 29.98 -12.45
N LYS A 84 19.29 29.11 -12.03
CA LYS A 84 20.03 28.18 -12.91
C LYS A 84 19.80 26.72 -12.56
N ALA A 85 19.60 26.44 -11.28
CA ALA A 85 19.24 25.13 -10.77
C ALA A 85 18.28 25.25 -9.58
N PHE A 86 17.85 24.12 -9.06
CA PHE A 86 16.94 24.02 -7.93
C PHE A 86 17.39 22.88 -7.04
N GLU A 87 17.36 23.12 -5.74
CA GLU A 87 17.47 22.08 -4.74
C GLU A 87 16.07 21.71 -4.24
N VAL A 88 15.71 20.44 -4.35
CA VAL A 88 14.47 19.87 -3.83
C VAL A 88 14.80 19.03 -2.61
N SER A 89 14.21 19.35 -1.46
CA SER A 89 14.36 18.58 -0.23
C SER A 89 13.05 17.94 0.18
N VAL A 90 13.08 16.66 0.53
CA VAL A 90 11.97 15.88 1.09
C VAL A 90 12.36 15.41 2.48
N THR A 91 11.54 15.69 3.48
CA THR A 91 11.78 15.32 4.89
C THR A 91 10.57 14.61 5.47
N GLY A 92 10.79 13.61 6.34
CA GLY A 92 9.76 12.80 6.98
C GLY A 92 10.28 12.12 8.26
N PRO A 93 9.52 11.18 8.86
CA PRO A 93 9.85 10.56 10.15
C PRO A 93 11.25 9.93 10.18
N ASP A 94 11.61 9.20 9.13
CA ASP A 94 12.89 8.48 9.01
C ASP A 94 13.58 8.79 7.66
N LEU A 95 13.24 9.92 7.05
CA LEU A 95 13.71 10.29 5.72
C LEU A 95 14.19 11.74 5.68
N SER A 96 15.41 11.92 5.17
CA SER A 96 15.91 13.21 4.70
C SER A 96 16.56 12.98 3.34
N TYR A 97 15.98 13.57 2.30
CA TYR A 97 16.41 13.41 0.93
C TYR A 97 16.53 14.78 0.26
N THR A 98 17.61 15.00 -0.47
CA THR A 98 17.85 16.24 -1.20
C THR A 98 18.40 15.91 -2.58
N VAL A 99 17.92 16.64 -3.59
CA VAL A 99 18.38 16.49 -4.98
C VAL A 99 18.46 17.83 -5.67
N GLU A 100 19.46 17.99 -6.53
CA GLU A 100 19.57 19.14 -7.42
C GLU A 100 19.07 18.80 -8.82
N THR A 101 18.39 19.77 -9.45
CA THR A 101 17.89 19.66 -10.82
C THR A 101 17.93 21.02 -11.51
N SER A 102 18.19 21.03 -12.81
CA SER A 102 18.08 22.25 -13.64
C SER A 102 16.67 22.51 -14.15
N LYS A 103 15.79 21.51 -14.08
CA LYS A 103 14.40 21.60 -14.55
C LYS A 103 13.49 22.13 -13.44
N PRO A 104 12.48 22.96 -13.75
CA PRO A 104 11.53 23.47 -12.77
C PRO A 104 10.44 22.45 -12.37
N GLU A 105 10.80 21.16 -12.39
CA GLU A 105 9.93 20.04 -12.10
C GLU A 105 10.74 18.84 -11.60
N LEU A 106 10.09 17.98 -10.84
CA LEU A 106 10.58 16.66 -10.46
C LEU A 106 9.48 15.63 -10.77
N SER A 107 9.59 15.05 -11.97
CA SER A 107 8.62 14.09 -12.49
C SER A 107 8.61 12.79 -11.70
N SER A 108 9.77 12.27 -11.30
CA SER A 108 9.90 11.19 -10.33
C SER A 108 11.15 11.42 -9.48
N ALA A 109 10.97 11.39 -8.16
CA ALA A 109 12.07 11.40 -7.21
C ALA A 109 12.58 9.96 -7.01
N PRO A 110 13.90 9.73 -6.97
CA PRO A 110 14.48 8.41 -6.70
C PRO A 110 14.34 7.98 -5.22
N VAL A 111 13.49 8.67 -4.46
CA VAL A 111 13.21 8.37 -3.06
C VAL A 111 11.93 7.57 -2.93
N ALA A 112 12.01 6.50 -2.16
CA ALA A 112 10.90 5.61 -1.89
C ALA A 112 10.25 5.99 -0.55
N LEU A 113 8.97 6.35 -0.57
CA LEU A 113 8.24 6.79 0.61
C LEU A 113 7.45 5.64 1.22
N THR A 114 7.66 5.42 2.52
CA THR A 114 6.85 4.52 3.36
C THR A 114 5.65 5.27 3.94
N PRO A 115 4.64 4.59 4.50
CA PRO A 115 3.53 5.25 5.18
C PRO A 115 3.99 6.29 6.20
N GLY A 116 3.52 7.52 6.07
CA GLY A 116 4.01 8.63 6.89
C GLY A 116 3.59 10.02 6.41
N ARG A 117 4.14 11.03 7.08
CA ARG A 117 3.89 12.45 6.85
C ARG A 117 5.18 13.11 6.39
N TYR A 118 5.17 13.70 5.21
CA TYR A 118 6.36 14.30 4.61
C TYR A 118 6.16 15.79 4.33
N GLN A 119 7.26 16.50 4.21
CA GLN A 119 7.32 17.88 3.75
C GLN A 119 8.33 18.00 2.62
N THR A 120 7.92 18.69 1.55
CA THR A 120 8.79 19.01 0.42
C THR A 120 9.01 20.52 0.36
N ARG A 121 10.25 20.92 0.06
CA ARG A 121 10.62 22.32 -0.20
C ARG A 121 11.50 22.39 -1.44
N VAL A 122 11.46 23.53 -2.10
CA VAL A 122 12.36 23.84 -3.22
C VAL A 122 13.05 25.17 -2.97
N SER A 123 14.35 25.22 -3.21
CA SER A 123 15.14 26.45 -3.22
C SER A 123 15.75 26.65 -4.61
N ALA A 124 15.69 27.88 -5.14
CA ALA A 124 16.39 28.19 -6.38
C ALA A 124 17.88 28.39 -6.12
N ILE A 125 18.72 28.00 -7.08
CA ILE A 125 20.17 28.20 -7.07
C ILE A 125 20.50 29.20 -8.17
N ASP A 126 21.24 30.26 -7.84
CA ASP A 126 21.63 31.28 -8.81
C ASP A 126 22.82 30.83 -9.69
N GLY A 127 23.24 31.70 -10.62
CA GLY A 127 24.37 31.39 -11.51
C GLY A 127 25.74 31.32 -10.84
N PHE A 128 25.83 31.67 -9.56
CA PHE A 128 27.05 31.59 -8.76
C PHE A 128 27.01 30.40 -7.79
N GLY A 129 25.94 29.61 -7.77
CA GLY A 129 25.78 28.45 -6.89
C GLY A 129 25.12 28.75 -5.55
N HIS A 130 24.66 29.98 -5.29
CA HIS A 130 24.02 30.29 -4.01
C HIS A 130 22.59 29.80 -3.93
N ARG A 131 22.26 29.18 -2.80
CA ARG A 131 20.90 28.81 -2.47
C ARG A 131 20.07 30.02 -2.07
N GLY A 132 19.00 30.27 -2.82
CA GLY A 132 17.97 31.27 -2.54
C GLY A 132 17.06 30.91 -1.37
N ILE A 133 16.00 31.68 -1.20
CA ILE A 133 15.00 31.43 -0.15
C ILE A 133 14.22 30.15 -0.49
N ALA A 134 14.05 29.25 0.47
CA ALA A 134 13.23 28.04 0.29
C ALA A 134 11.73 28.37 0.15
N SER A 135 11.01 27.57 -0.63
CA SER A 135 9.55 27.59 -0.73
C SER A 135 8.87 27.37 0.62
N GLN A 136 7.58 27.73 0.69
CA GLN A 136 6.73 27.20 1.76
C GLN A 136 6.73 25.66 1.69
N PRO A 137 6.69 24.98 2.86
CA PRO A 137 6.66 23.52 2.87
C PRO A 137 5.34 23.02 2.27
N LEU A 138 5.44 22.12 1.30
CA LEU A 138 4.31 21.38 0.76
C LEU A 138 4.17 20.06 1.52
N ALA A 139 3.01 19.83 2.14
CA ALA A 139 2.76 18.60 2.88
C ALA A 139 2.41 17.45 1.93
N ILE A 140 3.06 16.30 2.12
CA ILE A 140 2.74 15.05 1.44
C ILE A 140 2.31 14.02 2.49
N ARG A 141 1.36 13.15 2.13
CA ARG A 141 0.80 12.08 2.96
C ARG A 141 0.89 10.77 2.21
N VAL A 142 1.48 9.77 2.84
CA VAL A 142 1.51 8.40 2.34
C VAL A 142 0.77 7.54 3.35
N VAL A 143 -0.35 6.94 2.92
CA VAL A 143 -1.20 6.12 3.78
C VAL A 143 -0.89 4.66 3.50
N GLY A 144 -0.64 3.89 4.55
CA GLY A 144 -0.48 2.44 4.44
C GLY A 144 -1.79 1.70 4.67
N VAL A 145 -1.81 0.42 4.29
CA VAL A 145 -2.93 -0.49 4.56
C VAL A 145 -2.43 -1.63 5.44
N ASP A 146 -3.06 -1.81 6.61
CA ASP A 146 -2.86 -2.96 7.48
C ASP A 146 -4.01 -3.95 7.28
N LEU A 147 -3.66 -5.19 6.92
CA LEU A 147 -4.60 -6.23 6.52
C LEU A 147 -4.70 -7.31 7.59
N PRO A 148 -5.91 -7.76 7.95
CA PRO A 148 -6.07 -8.89 8.87
C PRO A 148 -5.58 -10.20 8.23
N PRO A 149 -5.23 -11.22 9.02
CA PRO A 149 -4.81 -12.53 8.50
C PRO A 149 -5.82 -13.11 7.49
N GLY A 150 -5.37 -13.51 6.31
CA GLY A 150 -6.24 -14.05 5.24
C GLY A 150 -6.80 -13.02 4.28
N ALA A 151 -6.78 -11.74 4.64
CA ALA A 151 -6.96 -10.68 3.66
C ALA A 151 -5.73 -10.57 2.74
N PHE A 152 -5.95 -10.07 1.53
CA PHE A 152 -4.86 -9.87 0.57
C PHE A 152 -5.22 -8.79 -0.45
N ILE A 153 -4.25 -8.38 -1.26
CA ILE A 153 -4.46 -7.43 -2.36
C ILE A 153 -4.19 -8.16 -3.66
N ASP A 154 -5.16 -8.15 -4.56
CA ASP A 154 -5.02 -8.83 -5.85
C ASP A 154 -4.15 -8.02 -6.82
N ARG A 155 -3.84 -8.61 -8.00
CA ARG A 155 -3.00 -7.97 -9.02
C ARG A 155 -3.56 -6.64 -9.55
N ARG A 156 -4.84 -6.35 -9.33
CA ARG A 156 -5.51 -5.11 -9.72
C ARG A 156 -5.52 -4.06 -8.60
N GLY A 157 -4.87 -4.34 -7.47
CA GLY A 157 -4.86 -3.46 -6.31
C GLY A 157 -6.15 -3.49 -5.49
N VAL A 158 -7.04 -4.45 -5.74
CA VAL A 158 -8.28 -4.59 -4.95
C VAL A 158 -7.99 -5.34 -3.66
N ILE A 159 -8.38 -4.76 -2.54
CA ILE A 159 -8.26 -5.38 -1.23
C ILE A 159 -9.37 -6.43 -1.08
N ARG A 160 -8.99 -7.67 -0.78
CA ARG A 160 -9.87 -8.81 -0.60
C ARG A 160 -10.01 -9.12 0.89
N LEU A 161 -11.20 -8.95 1.43
CA LEU A 161 -11.54 -9.22 2.83
C LEU A 161 -12.56 -10.36 2.95
N GLY A 162 -12.46 -11.17 4.00
CA GLY A 162 -13.56 -12.02 4.44
C GLY A 162 -14.73 -11.19 4.99
N GLU A 163 -15.93 -11.76 5.06
CA GLU A 163 -17.16 -11.03 5.42
C GLU A 163 -17.08 -10.31 6.77
N SER A 164 -16.47 -10.95 7.78
CA SER A 164 -16.29 -10.39 9.12
C SER A 164 -14.93 -9.71 9.33
N GLN A 165 -14.12 -9.59 8.29
CA GLN A 165 -12.78 -9.01 8.39
C GLN A 165 -12.83 -7.49 8.24
N ALA A 166 -11.94 -6.80 8.96
CA ALA A 166 -11.74 -5.38 8.83
C ALA A 166 -10.26 -5.05 8.69
N MET A 167 -9.94 -4.13 7.80
CA MET A 167 -8.61 -3.55 7.63
C MET A 167 -8.49 -2.21 8.36
N HIS A 168 -7.27 -1.73 8.51
CA HIS A 168 -6.99 -0.37 9.01
C HIS A 168 -6.11 0.38 8.01
N PHE A 169 -6.23 1.71 8.01
CA PHE A 169 -5.23 2.56 7.37
C PHE A 169 -4.18 2.98 8.40
N THR A 170 -2.90 2.91 8.02
CA THR A 170 -1.78 3.42 8.82
C THR A 170 -1.36 4.79 8.31
N ALA A 171 -0.82 5.63 9.21
CA ALA A 171 -0.49 7.03 8.90
C ALA A 171 -1.69 7.87 8.39
N ALA A 172 -2.91 7.55 8.84
CA ALA A 172 -4.16 8.16 8.39
C ALA A 172 -4.67 9.28 9.33
N GLU A 173 -3.87 9.71 10.30
CA GLU A 173 -4.22 10.75 11.26
C GLU A 173 -4.61 12.04 10.54
N GLY A 174 -5.78 12.60 10.88
CA GLY A 174 -6.28 13.84 10.29
C GLY A 174 -6.91 13.68 8.91
N LEU A 175 -6.90 12.49 8.32
CA LEU A 175 -7.67 12.17 7.12
C LEU A 175 -9.12 11.86 7.46
N ARG A 176 -10.00 12.13 6.49
CA ARG A 176 -11.42 11.81 6.57
C ARG A 176 -11.74 10.64 5.66
N LEU A 177 -12.63 9.77 6.09
CA LEU A 177 -13.01 8.56 5.38
C LEU A 177 -14.52 8.49 5.15
N THR A 178 -14.94 8.01 3.99
CA THR A 178 -16.32 7.59 3.72
C THR A 178 -16.34 6.27 2.97
N LEU A 179 -17.42 5.51 3.11
CA LEU A 179 -17.65 4.24 2.42
C LEU A 179 -18.77 4.43 1.38
N GLY A 180 -18.54 3.93 0.16
CA GLY A 180 -19.47 4.08 -0.95
C GLY A 180 -19.65 5.53 -1.40
N ALA A 181 -20.79 5.81 -2.04
CA ALA A 181 -20.97 7.04 -2.79
C ALA A 181 -21.10 8.32 -1.94
N ARG A 182 -21.47 8.27 -0.64
CA ARG A 182 -21.87 9.47 0.13
C ARG A 182 -21.69 9.37 1.65
N ARG A 183 -21.70 10.57 2.27
CA ARG A 183 -21.52 10.99 3.68
C ARG A 183 -22.28 10.16 4.74
N PRO A 184 -21.86 10.18 6.03
CA PRO A 184 -20.90 11.10 6.65
C PRO A 184 -19.43 10.68 6.56
N TYR A 185 -18.56 11.68 6.39
CA TYR A 185 -17.12 11.51 6.57
C TYR A 185 -16.83 11.30 8.05
N ARG A 186 -16.09 10.24 8.36
CA ARG A 186 -15.57 9.91 9.69
C ARG A 186 -14.04 10.00 9.72
N ASN A 187 -13.42 9.82 10.89
CA ASN A 187 -11.96 9.74 10.97
C ASN A 187 -11.46 8.46 10.30
N ALA A 188 -10.36 8.55 9.56
CA ALA A 188 -9.81 7.44 8.77
C ALA A 188 -9.15 6.31 9.58
N GLN A 189 -9.00 6.47 10.90
CA GLN A 189 -8.39 5.48 11.79
C GLN A 189 -9.34 4.33 12.19
N ALA A 190 -10.63 4.42 11.83
CA ALA A 190 -11.59 3.37 12.14
C ALA A 190 -11.30 2.09 11.34
N ALA A 191 -11.61 0.93 11.92
CA ALA A 191 -11.64 -0.35 11.21
C ALA A 191 -12.63 -0.29 10.01
N ILE A 192 -12.24 -0.88 8.89
CA ILE A 192 -13.02 -0.85 7.64
C ILE A 192 -13.24 -2.27 7.16
N GLY A 193 -14.48 -2.73 7.21
CA GLY A 193 -14.91 -3.98 6.60
C GLY A 193 -15.71 -3.76 5.32
N LEU A 194 -16.25 -4.86 4.81
CA LEU A 194 -17.21 -4.86 3.70
C LEU A 194 -18.56 -4.30 4.18
N LEU A 195 -19.16 -3.42 3.38
CA LEU A 195 -20.52 -2.96 3.64
C LEU A 195 -21.51 -4.03 3.16
N GLY A 196 -22.18 -4.72 4.10
CA GLY A 196 -23.15 -5.77 3.80
C GLY A 196 -22.55 -6.93 2.99
N GLY A 197 -21.31 -7.32 3.31
CA GLY A 197 -20.61 -8.41 2.60
C GLY A 197 -20.33 -8.12 1.12
N SER A 198 -20.48 -6.88 0.67
CA SER A 198 -20.41 -6.50 -0.74
C SER A 198 -19.19 -5.64 -1.05
N THR A 199 -18.85 -5.57 -2.34
CA THR A 199 -17.79 -4.68 -2.84
C THR A 199 -18.06 -3.24 -2.42
N THR A 200 -17.08 -2.63 -1.77
CA THR A 200 -17.17 -1.31 -1.15
C THR A 200 -16.02 -0.42 -1.62
N TYR A 201 -16.34 0.77 -2.10
CA TYR A 201 -15.33 1.80 -2.37
C TYR A 201 -15.05 2.59 -1.10
N VAL A 202 -13.79 2.82 -0.81
CA VAL A 202 -13.33 3.58 0.35
C VAL A 202 -12.65 4.83 -0.16
N HIS A 203 -13.13 5.97 0.30
CA HIS A 203 -12.60 7.26 -0.08
C HIS A 203 -11.94 7.92 1.12
N LEU A 204 -10.64 8.21 0.99
CA LEU A 204 -9.85 8.99 1.92
C LEU A 204 -9.71 10.41 1.38
N ARG A 205 -9.98 11.40 2.22
CA ARG A 205 -9.89 12.81 1.86
C ARG A 205 -8.93 13.55 2.78
N LEU A 206 -8.06 14.36 2.19
CA LEU A 206 -7.25 15.35 2.89
C LEU A 206 -8.07 16.63 3.10
N PRO A 207 -8.41 17.04 4.35
CA PRO A 207 -9.34 18.14 4.58
C PRO A 207 -8.90 19.48 4.01
N GLN A 208 -7.59 19.75 3.98
CA GLN A 208 -7.02 21.04 3.59
C GLN A 208 -7.10 21.27 2.08
N THR A 209 -6.90 20.23 1.28
CA THR A 209 -6.84 20.32 -0.19
C THR A 209 -8.08 19.76 -0.88
N ASN A 210 -8.92 19.02 -0.14
CA ASN A 210 -10.01 18.20 -0.69
C ASN A 210 -9.56 17.10 -1.65
N GLU A 211 -8.26 16.81 -1.70
CA GLU A 211 -7.74 15.70 -2.49
C GLU A 211 -8.31 14.38 -2.00
N LEU A 212 -8.64 13.51 -2.96
CA LEU A 212 -9.35 12.27 -2.73
C LEU A 212 -8.52 11.08 -3.21
N LEU A 213 -8.29 10.13 -2.32
CA LEU A 213 -7.73 8.83 -2.63
C LEU A 213 -8.85 7.79 -2.54
N THR A 214 -9.01 6.98 -3.59
CA THR A 214 -10.04 5.93 -3.63
C THR A 214 -9.38 4.56 -3.70
N THR A 215 -9.82 3.65 -2.83
CA THR A 215 -9.46 2.24 -2.90
C THR A 215 -10.71 1.37 -2.95
N LYS A 216 -10.58 0.17 -3.51
CA LYS A 216 -11.67 -0.79 -3.65
C LYS A 216 -11.43 -1.96 -2.71
N ILE A 217 -12.43 -2.27 -1.90
CA ILE A 217 -12.49 -3.47 -1.08
C ILE A 217 -13.55 -4.40 -1.68
N SER A 218 -13.24 -5.68 -1.85
CA SER A 218 -14.17 -6.69 -2.33
C SER A 218 -14.12 -7.94 -1.45
N PRO A 219 -15.20 -8.74 -1.42
CA PRO A 219 -15.17 -10.04 -0.76
C PRO A 219 -14.04 -10.91 -1.31
N ARG A 220 -13.50 -11.76 -0.44
CA ARG A 220 -12.62 -12.85 -0.86
C ARG A 220 -13.44 -13.79 -1.75
N GLY A 221 -13.16 -13.74 -3.05
CA GLY A 221 -13.80 -14.60 -4.04
C GLY A 221 -13.26 -16.03 -4.05
N ILE A 222 -12.46 -16.47 -3.07
CA ILE A 222 -11.88 -17.81 -3.11
C ILE A 222 -12.87 -18.80 -2.51
N ILE A 223 -13.27 -19.79 -3.29
CA ILE A 223 -14.17 -20.87 -2.88
C ILE A 223 -13.52 -22.23 -3.13
N ALA A 224 -13.97 -23.24 -2.40
CA ALA A 224 -13.63 -24.63 -2.61
C ALA A 224 -14.85 -25.36 -3.18
N LYS A 225 -14.73 -25.88 -4.41
CA LYS A 225 -15.68 -26.82 -4.97
C LYS A 225 -15.32 -28.23 -4.49
N VAL A 226 -16.05 -28.67 -3.47
CA VAL A 226 -15.97 -30.03 -2.94
C VAL A 226 -16.94 -30.92 -3.72
N ARG A 227 -16.48 -32.07 -4.20
CA ARG A 227 -17.31 -33.06 -4.90
C ARG A 227 -17.04 -34.45 -4.34
N LEU A 228 -18.11 -35.07 -3.83
CA LEU A 228 -18.15 -36.47 -3.41
C LEU A 228 -18.78 -37.31 -4.53
N THR A 229 -18.10 -38.38 -4.96
CA THR A 229 -18.59 -39.27 -6.04
C THR A 229 -18.45 -40.75 -5.70
N PRO A 230 -19.44 -41.60 -6.07
CA PRO A 230 -20.69 -41.22 -6.75
C PRO A 230 -21.67 -40.51 -5.80
N ARG A 231 -22.60 -39.71 -6.35
CA ARG A 231 -23.60 -38.97 -5.57
C ARG A 231 -24.68 -39.86 -4.92
N LEU A 232 -24.81 -41.09 -5.40
CA LEU A 232 -25.68 -42.13 -4.87
C LEU A 232 -24.81 -43.36 -4.59
N ALA A 233 -24.00 -43.28 -3.54
CA ALA A 233 -23.10 -44.37 -3.17
C ALA A 233 -23.81 -45.39 -2.28
N SER A 234 -23.53 -46.66 -2.51
CA SER A 234 -23.95 -47.76 -1.67
C SER A 234 -22.74 -48.60 -1.27
N TRP A 235 -22.50 -48.75 0.03
CA TRP A 235 -21.43 -49.64 0.50
C TRP A 235 -21.94 -51.06 0.72
N PRO A 236 -21.13 -52.08 0.38
CA PRO A 236 -19.74 -52.02 -0.11
C PRO A 236 -19.55 -51.83 -1.63
N LYS A 237 -20.64 -51.69 -2.39
CA LYS A 237 -20.61 -51.75 -3.86
C LYS A 237 -19.79 -50.62 -4.50
N ASP A 238 -19.89 -49.41 -3.98
CA ASP A 238 -19.35 -48.21 -4.61
C ASP A 238 -18.15 -47.65 -3.83
N ASP A 239 -17.06 -47.35 -4.53
CA ASP A 239 -15.93 -46.60 -3.96
C ASP A 239 -16.27 -45.10 -3.90
N VAL A 240 -16.18 -44.51 -2.71
CA VAL A 240 -16.42 -43.07 -2.52
C VAL A 240 -15.12 -42.30 -2.63
N ASN A 241 -15.09 -41.33 -3.53
CA ASN A 241 -13.95 -40.46 -3.80
C ASN A 241 -14.33 -39.01 -3.52
N VAL A 242 -13.36 -38.25 -3.02
CA VAL A 242 -13.47 -36.81 -2.79
C VAL A 242 -12.55 -36.07 -3.75
N ARG A 243 -13.06 -35.02 -4.38
CA ARG A 243 -12.27 -34.06 -5.15
C ARG A 243 -12.56 -32.64 -4.66
N VAL A 244 -11.50 -31.90 -4.34
CA VAL A 244 -11.56 -30.50 -3.93
C VAL A 244 -10.79 -29.66 -4.93
N THR A 245 -11.46 -28.69 -5.55
CA THR A 245 -10.84 -27.70 -6.43
C THR A 245 -11.03 -26.32 -5.82
N LEU A 246 -9.96 -25.52 -5.73
CA LEU A 246 -10.07 -24.11 -5.36
C LEU A 246 -10.32 -23.26 -6.60
N GLU A 247 -11.23 -22.31 -6.50
CA GLU A 247 -11.55 -21.38 -7.58
C GLU A 247 -11.71 -19.96 -7.04
N ASN A 248 -11.48 -18.97 -7.91
CA ASN A 248 -11.81 -17.59 -7.64
C ASN A 248 -13.12 -17.25 -8.37
N THR A 249 -14.14 -16.75 -7.66
CA THR A 249 -15.45 -16.38 -8.20
C THR A 249 -15.36 -15.31 -9.28
N ASP A 250 -14.29 -14.52 -9.27
CA ASP A 250 -14.05 -13.47 -10.25
C ASP A 250 -13.29 -13.98 -11.50
N GLY A 251 -13.06 -15.29 -11.59
CA GLY A 251 -12.33 -15.94 -12.69
C GLY A 251 -10.81 -15.74 -12.64
N GLY A 252 -10.29 -15.07 -11.60
CA GLY A 252 -8.86 -14.90 -11.40
C GLY A 252 -8.15 -16.19 -10.94
N GLU A 253 -6.82 -16.18 -10.94
CA GLU A 253 -6.04 -17.26 -10.34
C GLU A 253 -6.23 -17.28 -8.81
N VAL A 254 -6.24 -18.48 -8.22
CA VAL A 254 -6.19 -18.65 -6.76
C VAL A 254 -4.78 -18.28 -6.31
N PRO A 255 -4.60 -17.35 -5.35
CA PRO A 255 -3.27 -16.99 -4.90
C PRO A 255 -2.52 -18.18 -4.29
N ASN A 256 -1.25 -18.34 -4.65
CA ASN A 256 -0.40 -19.46 -4.23
C ASN A 256 -0.15 -19.53 -2.70
N PHE A 257 -0.34 -18.43 -1.98
CA PHE A 257 -0.22 -18.40 -0.53
C PHE A 257 -1.43 -18.99 0.19
N ILE A 258 -2.57 -19.21 -0.50
CA ILE A 258 -3.74 -19.86 0.10
C ILE A 258 -3.44 -21.35 0.25
N ARG A 259 -3.45 -21.83 1.49
CA ARG A 259 -3.20 -23.24 1.84
C ARG A 259 -4.49 -23.82 2.43
N PRO A 260 -5.24 -24.65 1.67
CA PRO A 260 -6.47 -25.22 2.20
C PRO A 260 -6.16 -26.23 3.31
N LYS A 261 -6.93 -26.16 4.39
CA LYS A 261 -7.03 -27.16 5.45
C LYS A 261 -8.25 -28.03 5.13
N LEU A 262 -7.98 -29.28 4.76
CA LEU A 262 -9.00 -30.25 4.37
C LEU A 262 -9.35 -31.10 5.59
N SER A 263 -10.64 -31.12 5.96
CA SER A 263 -11.15 -31.96 7.03
C SER A 263 -12.32 -32.79 6.53
N ALA A 264 -12.46 -34.00 7.09
CA ALA A 264 -13.58 -34.87 6.79
C ALA A 264 -14.09 -35.54 8.06
N THR A 265 -15.39 -35.86 8.08
CA THR A 265 -16.00 -36.69 9.13
C THR A 265 -16.82 -37.80 8.50
N LEU A 266 -16.97 -38.91 9.23
CA LEU A 266 -17.91 -39.98 8.95
C LEU A 266 -18.93 -40.04 10.09
N GLY A 267 -20.15 -39.61 9.81
CA GLY A 267 -21.08 -39.22 10.86
C GLY A 267 -20.51 -38.03 11.64
N ILE A 268 -20.20 -38.25 12.92
CA ILE A 268 -19.60 -37.25 13.82
C ILE A 268 -18.10 -37.48 14.02
N ASP A 269 -17.57 -38.64 13.63
CA ASP A 269 -16.20 -39.02 13.93
C ASP A 269 -15.23 -38.42 12.90
N PRO A 270 -14.10 -37.83 13.33
CA PRO A 270 -13.07 -37.37 12.42
C PRO A 270 -12.57 -38.49 11.50
N LEU A 271 -12.49 -38.20 10.21
CA LEU A 271 -12.05 -39.14 9.20
C LEU A 271 -10.71 -38.70 8.61
N ALA A 272 -9.64 -39.44 8.90
CA ALA A 272 -8.33 -39.21 8.32
C ALA A 272 -8.31 -39.69 6.86
N LEU A 273 -8.16 -38.75 5.92
CA LEU A 273 -8.07 -39.02 4.49
C LEU A 273 -6.64 -38.79 3.98
N GLU A 274 -6.16 -39.70 3.13
CA GLU A 274 -4.89 -39.53 2.42
C GLU A 274 -5.09 -38.63 1.18
N TRP A 275 -4.83 -37.33 1.37
CA TRP A 275 -4.94 -36.35 0.30
C TRP A 275 -3.75 -36.39 -0.65
N ARG A 276 -4.02 -36.53 -1.94
CA ARG A 276 -3.03 -36.39 -3.02
C ARG A 276 -3.36 -35.17 -3.86
N ARG A 277 -2.32 -34.48 -4.34
CA ARG A 277 -2.49 -33.35 -5.25
C ARG A 277 -2.39 -33.83 -6.70
N GLU A 278 -3.45 -33.62 -7.47
CA GLU A 278 -3.54 -33.95 -8.88
C GLU A 278 -3.84 -32.69 -9.69
N GLY A 279 -2.78 -32.07 -10.22
CA GLY A 279 -2.86 -30.76 -10.87
C GLY A 279 -3.38 -29.68 -9.92
N GLY A 280 -4.51 -29.08 -10.27
CA GLY A 280 -5.19 -28.03 -9.48
C GLY A 280 -6.15 -28.54 -8.40
N ALA A 281 -6.26 -29.86 -8.19
CA ALA A 281 -7.20 -30.44 -7.24
C ALA A 281 -6.51 -31.28 -6.17
N TYR A 282 -7.17 -31.38 -5.02
CA TYR A 282 -6.88 -32.36 -3.99
C TYR A 282 -7.86 -33.51 -4.11
N VAL A 283 -7.36 -34.74 -4.11
CA VAL A 283 -8.18 -35.95 -4.20
C VAL A 283 -7.90 -36.89 -3.05
N ALA A 284 -8.93 -37.59 -2.59
CA ALA A 284 -8.79 -38.65 -1.59
C ALA A 284 -9.86 -39.73 -1.81
N LYS A 285 -9.56 -40.95 -1.37
CA LYS A 285 -10.55 -42.04 -1.30
C LYS A 285 -11.06 -42.13 0.14
N VAL A 286 -12.37 -42.22 0.30
CA VAL A 286 -13.02 -42.39 1.61
C VAL A 286 -12.96 -43.88 1.97
N PRO A 287 -12.32 -44.25 3.09
CA PRO A 287 -12.27 -45.64 3.50
C PRO A 287 -13.67 -46.12 3.92
N LYS A 288 -13.97 -47.38 3.63
CA LYS A 288 -15.22 -48.02 4.04
C LYS A 288 -15.13 -48.38 5.53
N PRO A 289 -16.10 -47.97 6.37
CA PRO A 289 -16.18 -48.38 7.76
C PRO A 289 -16.61 -49.84 7.91
N ASP A 290 -16.31 -50.43 9.06
CA ASP A 290 -16.90 -51.68 9.49
C ASP A 290 -18.31 -51.45 10.07
N GLY A 291 -19.24 -52.35 9.75
CA GLY A 291 -20.60 -52.34 10.28
C GLY A 291 -21.70 -51.89 9.30
N PRO A 292 -22.96 -52.04 9.71
CA PRO A 292 -24.12 -51.67 8.90
C PRO A 292 -24.25 -50.14 8.81
N GLY A 293 -24.70 -49.65 7.65
CA GLY A 293 -25.01 -48.23 7.44
C GLY A 293 -26.36 -47.81 8.06
N PRO A 294 -26.82 -46.57 7.81
CA PRO A 294 -26.31 -45.58 6.86
C PRO A 294 -25.12 -44.79 7.38
N TRP A 295 -24.32 -44.25 6.45
CA TRP A 295 -23.17 -43.40 6.76
C TRP A 295 -23.30 -42.03 6.12
N VAL A 296 -22.74 -41.00 6.75
CA VAL A 296 -22.72 -39.64 6.20
C VAL A 296 -21.28 -39.14 6.15
N VAL A 297 -20.76 -38.89 4.97
CA VAL A 297 -19.43 -38.28 4.80
C VAL A 297 -19.62 -36.77 4.68
N ARG A 298 -18.94 -36.01 5.53
CA ARG A 298 -18.87 -34.55 5.41
C ARG A 298 -17.44 -34.16 5.10
N VAL A 299 -17.25 -33.24 4.16
CA VAL A 299 -15.94 -32.68 3.85
C VAL A 299 -16.06 -31.17 3.91
N GLN A 300 -15.17 -30.56 4.69
CA GLN A 300 -15.06 -29.11 4.84
C GLN A 300 -13.65 -28.68 4.46
N VAL A 301 -13.58 -27.51 3.83
CA VAL A 301 -12.35 -26.90 3.38
C VAL A 301 -12.27 -25.51 3.98
N ASP A 302 -11.29 -25.29 4.83
CA ASP A 302 -10.96 -23.99 5.37
C ASP A 302 -9.65 -23.49 4.74
N ASP A 303 -9.36 -22.20 4.82
CA ASP A 303 -8.01 -21.71 4.55
C ASP A 303 -7.10 -21.87 5.79
N GLN A 304 -5.83 -21.47 5.66
CA GLN A 304 -4.89 -21.55 6.77
C GLN A 304 -5.28 -20.70 7.99
N TYR A 305 -6.18 -19.73 7.83
CA TYR A 305 -6.68 -18.81 8.85
C TYR A 305 -8.04 -19.24 9.44
N GLY A 306 -8.58 -20.39 9.03
CA GLY A 306 -9.84 -20.94 9.54
C GLY A 306 -11.10 -20.37 8.88
N ILE A 307 -10.98 -19.74 7.70
CA ILE A 307 -12.13 -19.25 6.94
C ILE A 307 -12.64 -20.37 6.04
N GLU A 308 -13.91 -20.74 6.18
CA GLU A 308 -14.57 -21.76 5.34
C GLU A 308 -14.56 -21.31 3.87
N LEU A 309 -13.92 -22.11 3.02
CA LEU A 309 -13.88 -21.94 1.57
C LEU A 309 -15.00 -22.73 0.89
N GLY A 310 -15.45 -23.84 1.49
CA GLY A 310 -16.57 -24.64 0.99
C GLY A 310 -16.69 -25.99 1.69
N ARG A 311 -17.84 -26.64 1.47
CA ARG A 311 -18.16 -27.94 2.04
C ARG A 311 -19.11 -28.73 1.16
N ASP A 312 -19.14 -30.06 1.34
CA ASP A 312 -20.11 -30.95 0.72
C ASP A 312 -20.42 -32.13 1.65
N VAL A 313 -21.56 -32.77 1.42
CA VAL A 313 -22.04 -33.90 2.22
C VAL A 313 -22.54 -34.99 1.28
N LEU A 314 -22.25 -36.25 1.62
CA LEU A 314 -22.75 -37.43 0.93
C LEU A 314 -23.32 -38.42 1.94
N GLU A 315 -24.57 -38.81 1.73
CA GLU A 315 -25.18 -39.94 2.42
C GLU A 315 -24.92 -41.23 1.64
N ILE A 316 -24.50 -42.27 2.36
CA ILE A 316 -24.16 -43.57 1.80
C ILE A 316 -25.13 -44.59 2.38
N ILE A 317 -25.93 -45.16 1.49
CA ILE A 317 -26.93 -46.17 1.86
C ILE A 317 -26.28 -47.55 1.99
N GLU A 318 -26.85 -48.37 2.85
CA GLU A 318 -26.47 -49.78 2.91
C GLU A 318 -27.06 -50.52 1.71
N SER A 319 -26.21 -51.26 0.98
CA SER A 319 -26.75 -52.20 0.01
C SER A 319 -27.42 -53.34 0.77
N ARG A 320 -28.75 -53.34 0.88
CA ARG A 320 -29.48 -54.52 1.36
C ARG A 320 -29.12 -55.67 0.44
N ALA A 321 -28.35 -56.63 0.95
CA ALA A 321 -28.18 -57.90 0.27
C ALA A 321 -29.60 -58.43 0.01
N ARG A 322 -30.01 -58.50 -1.27
CA ARG A 322 -31.23 -59.20 -1.63
C ARG A 322 -31.01 -60.64 -1.20
N THR A 323 -31.55 -61.01 -0.04
CA THR A 323 -31.60 -62.40 0.39
C THR A 323 -32.40 -63.12 -0.68
N ALA A 324 -31.72 -63.86 -1.56
CA ALA A 324 -32.39 -64.67 -2.54
C ALA A 324 -33.24 -65.68 -1.76
N LYS A 325 -34.57 -65.50 -1.81
CA LYS A 325 -35.50 -66.54 -1.37
C LYS A 325 -35.21 -67.75 -2.26
N LYS A 326 -34.55 -68.76 -1.68
CA LYS A 326 -34.54 -70.12 -2.22
C LYS A 326 -35.93 -70.73 -2.05
#